data_AF-A0A6G2TYC1-F1
#
_entry.id   AF-A0A6G2TYC1-F1
#
_cell.length_a   1.000
_cell.length_b   1.000
_cell.length_c   1.000
_cell.angle_alpha   90.00
_cell.angle_beta   90.00
_cell.angle_gamma   90.00
#
_symmetry.space_group_name_H-M   'P 1'
#
loop_
_entity.id
_entity.type
_entity.pdbx_description
1 polymer ?
#
loop_
_entity_poly.entity_id
_entity_poly.type
_entity_poly.pdbx_seq_one_letter_code
_entity_poly.pdbx_strand_id
1 'polypeptide(L)'
;PALPPRPRPVRIAATATAVGLLTGFFGVGGGFVVVPALTLVLGLEMPVAIGTSLLVILINSGTALATRAGTGALDWPLLAGFAACAALGSYLGNRLTTRLPPQLLTTAFASLVTLLAVTMAAAALPHL
;
A
#
# COMPACT_ATOMS: atom_id res chain seq x y z
N PRO A 1 -28.81 11.31 15.18
CA PRO A 1 -27.55 11.04 14.45
C PRO A 1 -26.34 11.23 15.37
N ALA A 2 -25.79 10.13 15.91
CA ALA A 2 -24.64 10.17 16.80
C ALA A 2 -23.35 10.42 15.99
N LEU A 3 -22.60 11.46 16.35
CA LEU A 3 -21.31 11.80 15.73
C LEU A 3 -20.27 10.71 16.04
N PRO A 4 -19.48 10.24 15.05
CA PRO A 4 -18.45 9.24 15.28
C PRO A 4 -17.35 9.78 16.24
N PRO A 5 -16.82 8.92 17.14
CA PRO A 5 -15.79 9.33 18.10
C PRO A 5 -14.51 9.77 17.40
N ARG A 6 -13.99 10.94 17.76
CA ARG A 6 -12.75 11.52 17.21
C ARG A 6 -11.58 10.55 17.46
N PRO A 7 -10.84 10.11 16.43
CA PRO A 7 -9.66 9.28 16.63
C PRO A 7 -8.62 10.08 17.43
N ARG A 8 -8.15 9.50 18.54
CA ARG A 8 -7.16 10.16 19.41
C ARG A 8 -5.85 10.34 18.62
N PRO A 9 -5.26 11.55 18.56
CA PRO A 9 -4.06 11.83 17.77
C PRO A 9 -2.88 10.93 18.16
N VAL A 10 -2.83 10.50 19.42
CA VAL A 10 -1.84 9.54 19.95
C VAL A 10 -1.91 8.18 19.27
N ARG A 11 -3.11 7.66 18.98
CA ARG A 11 -3.25 6.37 18.27
C ARG A 11 -2.74 6.49 16.84
N ILE A 12 -3.05 7.61 16.17
CA ILE A 12 -2.62 7.87 14.79
C ILE A 12 -1.09 7.95 14.73
N ALA A 13 -0.47 8.72 15.63
CA ALA A 13 0.98 8.86 15.71
C ALA A 13 1.68 7.51 15.93
N ALA A 14 1.26 6.72 16.92
CA ALA A 14 1.85 5.43 17.22
C ALA A 14 1.76 4.46 16.02
N THR A 15 0.60 4.39 15.37
CA THR A 15 0.44 3.55 14.17
C THR A 15 1.26 4.06 12.99
N ALA A 16 1.30 5.37 12.74
CA ALA A 16 2.09 5.93 11.65
C ALA A 16 3.59 5.67 11.84
N THR A 17 4.09 5.77 13.07
CA THR A 17 5.50 5.46 13.39
C THR A 17 5.81 3.98 13.21
N ALA A 18 4.96 3.08 13.72
CA ALA A 18 5.17 1.63 13.55
C ALA A 18 5.11 1.23 12.07
N VAL A 19 4.14 1.76 11.33
CA VAL A 19 3.99 1.54 9.89
C VAL A 19 5.19 2.09 9.11
N GLY A 20 5.67 3.28 9.47
CA GLY A 20 6.86 3.90 8.86
C GLY A 20 8.14 3.09 9.12
N LEU A 21 8.32 2.59 10.34
CA LEU A 21 9.44 1.72 10.70
C LEU A 21 9.42 0.40 9.92
N LEU A 22 8.27 -0.28 9.87
CA LEU A 22 8.11 -1.51 9.09
C LEU A 22 8.35 -1.25 7.60
N THR A 23 7.80 -0.15 7.08
CA THR A 23 8.00 0.25 5.68
C THR A 23 9.46 0.49 5.36
N GLY A 24 10.19 1.21 6.23
CA GLY A 24 11.61 1.47 6.08
C GLY A 24 12.45 0.20 6.21
N PHE A 25 12.07 -0.71 7.12
CA PHE A 25 12.75 -1.98 7.33
C PHE A 25 12.63 -2.91 6.11
N PHE A 26 11.42 -3.04 5.53
CA PHE A 26 11.22 -3.87 4.34
C PHE A 26 11.73 -3.22 3.06
N GLY A 27 11.87 -1.89 3.00
CA GLY A 27 12.35 -1.18 1.81
C GLY A 27 11.41 -1.22 0.59
N VAL A 28 10.22 -1.84 0.71
CA VAL A 28 9.25 -2.06 -0.39
C VAL A 28 8.31 -0.86 -0.63
N GLY A 29 8.39 0.19 0.21
CA GLY A 29 7.58 1.39 0.01
C GLY A 29 6.12 1.26 0.43
N GLY A 30 5.84 0.70 1.61
CA GLY A 30 4.73 1.05 2.53
C GLY A 30 3.27 0.85 2.11
N GLY A 31 2.95 0.79 0.82
CA GLY A 31 1.58 0.77 0.32
C GLY A 31 0.75 -0.41 0.83
N PHE A 32 1.40 -1.56 1.05
CA PHE A 32 0.74 -2.75 1.60
C PHE A 32 0.30 -2.58 3.07
N VAL A 33 0.96 -1.70 3.82
CA VAL A 33 0.66 -1.43 5.24
C VAL A 33 -0.29 -0.23 5.39
N VAL A 34 -0.21 0.74 4.47
CA VAL A 34 -1.05 1.96 4.50
C VAL A 34 -2.55 1.63 4.40
N VAL A 35 -2.94 0.70 3.52
CA VAL A 35 -4.35 0.29 3.35
C VAL A 35 -4.95 -0.32 4.63
N PRO A 36 -4.36 -1.34 5.26
CA PRO A 36 -4.89 -1.90 6.51
C PRO A 36 -4.81 -0.91 7.66
N ALA A 37 -3.78 -0.05 7.72
CA ALA A 37 -3.70 0.99 8.73
C ALA A 37 -4.87 1.99 8.61
N LEU A 38 -5.19 2.48 7.41
CA LEU A 38 -6.29 3.42 7.20
C LEU A 38 -7.66 2.79 7.46
N THR A 39 -7.86 1.53 7.07
CA THR A 39 -9.14 0.84 7.26
C THR A 39 -9.37 0.42 8.71
N LEU A 40 -8.38 -0.17 9.39
CA LEU A 40 -8.50 -0.65 10.77
C LEU A 40 -8.44 0.49 11.81
N VAL A 41 -7.67 1.54 11.56
CA VAL A 41 -7.47 2.63 12.53
C VAL A 41 -8.48 3.76 12.33
N LEU A 42 -8.79 4.10 11.09
CA LEU A 42 -9.61 5.28 10.76
C LEU A 42 -11.06 4.92 10.39
N GLY A 43 -11.36 3.64 10.16
CA GLY A 43 -12.72 3.18 9.86
C GLY A 43 -13.28 3.74 8.54
N LEU A 44 -12.41 4.17 7.64
CA LEU A 44 -12.80 4.72 6.34
C LEU A 44 -13.40 3.62 5.47
N GLU A 45 -14.43 3.99 4.69
CA GLU A 45 -14.96 3.11 3.65
C GLU A 45 -13.83 2.70 2.70
N MET A 46 -13.76 1.39 2.40
CA MET A 46 -12.70 0.76 1.59
C MET A 46 -12.33 1.55 0.31
N PRO A 47 -13.28 2.10 -0.47
CA PRO A 47 -12.96 2.88 -1.67
C PRO A 47 -12.14 4.15 -1.37
N VAL A 48 -12.45 4.84 -0.26
CA VAL A 48 -11.74 6.06 0.16
C VAL A 48 -10.33 5.73 0.63
N ALA A 49 -10.17 4.64 1.39
CA ALA A 49 -8.87 4.18 1.87
C ALA A 49 -7.93 3.76 0.73
N ILE A 50 -8.47 3.12 -0.31
CA ILE A 50 -7.72 2.76 -1.52
C ILE A 50 -7.26 4.03 -2.26
N GLY A 51 -8.16 5.00 -2.46
CA GLY A 51 -7.82 6.26 -3.13
C GLY A 51 -6.74 7.06 -2.41
N THR A 52 -6.83 7.17 -1.08
CA THR A 52 -5.79 7.83 -0.27
C THR A 52 -4.46 7.09 -0.29
N SER A 53 -4.48 5.75 -0.27
CA SER A 53 -3.26 4.94 -0.37
C SER A 53 -2.57 5.11 -1.72
N LEU A 54 -3.33 5.15 -2.83
CA LEU A 54 -2.79 5.40 -4.17
C LEU A 54 -2.10 6.76 -4.27
N LEU A 55 -2.66 7.80 -3.63
CA LEU A 55 -2.03 9.11 -3.57
C LEU A 55 -0.69 9.06 -2.81
N VAL A 56 -0.66 8.38 -1.67
CA VAL A 56 0.57 8.19 -0.88
C VAL A 56 1.62 7.40 -1.68
N ILE A 57 1.21 6.33 -2.37
CA ILE A 57 2.09 5.52 -3.23
C ILE A 57 2.66 6.37 -4.37
N LEU A 58 1.84 7.21 -5.00
CA LEU A 58 2.28 8.10 -6.08
C LEU A 58 3.36 9.08 -5.59
N ILE A 59 3.13 9.72 -4.44
CA ILE A 59 4.09 10.65 -3.84
C ILE A 59 5.39 9.91 -3.49
N ASN A 60 5.30 8.79 -2.77
CA ASN A 60 6.47 8.02 -2.35
C ASN A 60 7.28 7.50 -3.54
N SER A 61 6.61 6.99 -4.58
CA SER A 61 7.27 6.50 -5.79
C SER A 61 7.91 7.63 -6.58
N GLY A 62 7.27 8.80 -6.65
CA GLY A 62 7.85 10.00 -7.26
C GLY A 62 9.11 10.45 -6.54
N THR A 63 9.10 10.45 -5.20
CA THR A 63 10.29 10.77 -4.39
C THR A 63 11.39 9.73 -4.56
N ALA A 64 11.06 8.44 -4.60
CA ALA A 64 12.02 7.35 -4.84
C ALA A 64 12.64 7.43 -6.24
N LEU A 65 11.85 7.78 -7.26
CA LEU A 65 12.34 7.99 -8.61
C LEU A 65 13.24 9.23 -8.70
N ALA A 66 12.83 10.35 -8.10
CA ALA A 66 13.60 11.59 -8.10
C ALA A 66 14.97 11.43 -7.41
N THR A 67 15.00 10.70 -6.28
CA THR A 67 16.25 10.40 -5.57
C THR A 67 17.17 9.46 -6.36
N ARG A 68 16.63 8.42 -7.02
CA ARG A 68 17.44 7.51 -7.85
C ARG A 68 17.81 8.06 -9.23
N ALA A 69 17.02 8.97 -9.79
CA ALA A 69 17.31 9.61 -11.06
C ALA A 69 18.62 10.42 -11.01
N GLY A 70 18.99 10.94 -9.83
CA GLY A 70 20.23 11.67 -9.61
C GLY A 70 21.48 10.80 -9.36
N THR A 71 21.32 9.52 -8.99
CA THR A 71 22.45 8.66 -8.56
C THR A 71 22.91 7.64 -9.61
N GLY A 72 22.33 7.65 -10.82
CA GLY A 72 22.91 7.05 -12.03
C GLY A 72 23.08 5.53 -12.02
N ALA A 73 22.00 4.80 -12.34
CA ALA A 73 21.98 3.44 -12.95
C ALA A 73 20.50 3.00 -13.10
N LEU A 74 19.70 3.79 -13.82
CA LEU A 74 18.31 3.42 -14.09
C LEU A 74 18.19 2.85 -15.50
N ASP A 75 17.81 1.58 -15.58
CA ASP A 75 17.39 0.97 -16.84
C ASP A 75 16.03 1.52 -17.24
N TRP A 76 16.03 2.67 -17.92
CA TRP A 76 14.85 3.33 -18.46
C TRP A 76 13.90 2.41 -19.24
N PRO A 77 14.37 1.44 -20.06
CA PRO A 77 13.48 0.52 -20.75
C PRO A 77 12.72 -0.39 -19.79
N LEU A 78 13.40 -0.89 -18.75
CA LEU A 78 12.80 -1.71 -17.70
C LEU A 78 11.80 -0.89 -16.90
N LEU A 79 12.18 0.33 -16.50
CA LEU A 79 11.30 1.23 -15.75
C LEU A 79 10.04 1.58 -16.56
N ALA A 80 10.20 1.92 -17.84
CA ALA A 80 9.08 2.25 -18.72
C ALA A 80 8.16 1.05 -18.96
N GLY A 81 8.72 -0.15 -19.18
CA GLY A 81 7.94 -1.38 -19.31
C GLY A 81 7.16 -1.69 -18.03
N PHE A 82 7.82 -1.59 -16.87
CA PHE A 82 7.19 -1.80 -15.57
C PHE A 82 6.11 -0.77 -15.28
N ALA A 83 6.36 0.52 -15.59
CA ALA A 83 5.38 1.59 -15.45
C ALA A 83 4.18 1.40 -16.37
N ALA A 84 4.39 0.96 -17.61
CA ALA A 84 3.30 0.67 -18.56
C ALA A 84 2.45 -0.51 -18.08
N CYS A 85 3.07 -1.61 -17.64
CA CYS A 85 2.36 -2.73 -17.04
C CYS A 85 1.61 -2.34 -15.76
N ALA A 86 2.22 -1.54 -14.89
CA ALA A 86 1.58 -1.05 -13.67
C ALA A 86 0.40 -0.11 -13.97
N ALA A 87 0.55 0.79 -14.95
CA ALA A 87 -0.52 1.70 -15.38
C ALA A 87 -1.70 0.93 -15.97
N LEU A 88 -1.44 -0.06 -16.84
CA LEU A 88 -2.47 -0.93 -17.39
C LEU A 88 -3.15 -1.75 -16.29
N GLY A 89 -2.38 -2.37 -15.41
CA GLY A 89 -2.91 -3.14 -14.27
C GLY A 89 -3.77 -2.28 -13.34
N SER A 90 -3.32 -1.06 -13.02
CA SER A 90 -4.08 -0.13 -12.19
C SER A 90 -5.35 0.35 -12.87
N TYR A 91 -5.33 0.58 -14.19
CA TYR A 91 -6.50 0.99 -14.96
C TYR A 91 -7.56 -0.13 -15.01
N LEU A 92 -7.15 -1.36 -15.30
CA LEU A 92 -8.05 -2.52 -15.28
C LEU A 92 -8.56 -2.79 -13.86
N GLY A 93 -7.69 -2.72 -12.85
CA GLY A 93 -8.04 -2.92 -11.45
C GLY A 93 -9.05 -1.89 -10.94
N ASN A 94 -8.92 -0.62 -11.33
CA ASN A 94 -9.88 0.44 -10.98
C ASN A 94 -11.27 0.16 -11.57
N ARG A 95 -11.34 -0.26 -12.86
CA ARG A 95 -12.62 -0.64 -13.47
C ARG A 95 -13.26 -1.86 -12.81
N LEU A 96 -12.47 -2.83 -12.38
CA LEU A 96 -12.99 -4.02 -11.71
C LEU A 96 -13.48 -3.70 -10.28
N THR A 97 -12.75 -2.84 -9.58
CA THR A 97 -13.05 -2.41 -8.20
C THR A 97 -14.38 -1.65 -8.11
N THR A 98 -14.70 -0.82 -9.10
CA THR A 98 -15.98 -0.08 -9.15
C THR A 98 -17.21 -0.97 -9.37
N ARG A 99 -17.04 -2.25 -9.72
CA ARG A 99 -18.15 -3.21 -9.94
C ARG A 99 -18.30 -4.24 -8.83
N LEU A 100 -17.37 -4.29 -7.87
CA LEU A 100 -17.36 -5.31 -6.82
C LEU A 100 -17.91 -4.76 -5.50
N PRO A 101 -18.64 -5.56 -4.72
CA PRO A 101 -19.10 -5.15 -3.40
C PRO A 101 -17.90 -4.99 -2.44
N PRO A 102 -17.97 -4.07 -1.47
CA PRO A 102 -16.86 -3.79 -0.54
C PRO A 102 -16.37 -5.04 0.20
N GLN A 103 -17.25 -5.97 0.58
CA GLN A 103 -16.84 -7.19 1.29
C GLN A 103 -15.91 -8.08 0.45
N LEU A 104 -16.13 -8.17 -0.88
CA LEU A 104 -15.26 -8.95 -1.76
C LEU A 104 -13.87 -8.32 -1.88
N LEU A 105 -13.80 -6.99 -2.00
CA LEU A 105 -12.52 -6.27 -1.97
C LEU A 105 -11.76 -6.49 -0.66
N THR A 106 -12.49 -6.44 0.46
CA THR A 106 -11.90 -6.65 1.79
C THR A 106 -11.33 -8.06 1.92
N THR A 107 -12.09 -9.08 1.47
CA THR A 107 -11.68 -10.48 1.55
C THR A 107 -10.50 -10.78 0.62
N ALA A 108 -10.53 -10.25 -0.61
CA ALA A 108 -9.43 -10.39 -1.56
C ALA A 108 -8.15 -9.69 -1.09
N PHE A 109 -8.27 -8.52 -0.47
CA PHE A 109 -7.13 -7.83 0.11
C PHE A 109 -6.55 -8.59 1.31
N ALA A 110 -7.41 -9.06 2.22
CA ALA A 110 -7.00 -9.84 3.38
C ALA A 110 -6.30 -11.15 2.97
N SER A 111 -6.81 -11.85 1.96
CA SER A 111 -6.18 -13.07 1.45
C SER A 111 -4.82 -12.79 0.80
N LEU A 112 -4.69 -11.71 0.03
CA LEU A 112 -3.42 -11.27 -0.55
C LEU A 112 -2.37 -10.96 0.53
N VAL A 113 -2.74 -10.20 1.56
CA VAL A 113 -1.85 -9.86 2.67
C VAL A 113 -1.45 -11.13 3.45
N THR A 114 -2.39 -12.04 3.68
CA THR A 114 -2.11 -13.32 4.35
C THR A 114 -1.12 -14.15 3.53
N LEU A 115 -1.32 -14.23 2.21
CA LEU A 115 -0.41 -14.92 1.32
C LEU A 115 1.00 -14.31 1.37
N LEU A 116 1.11 -12.98 1.32
CA LEU A 116 2.38 -12.25 1.44
C LEU A 116 3.06 -12.52 2.79
N ALA A 117 2.31 -12.52 3.89
CA ALA A 117 2.85 -12.82 5.21
C ALA A 117 3.42 -14.25 5.28
N VAL A 118 2.70 -15.23 4.73
CA VAL A 118 3.15 -16.62 4.66
C VAL A 118 4.37 -16.77 3.77
N THR A 119 4.39 -16.16 2.58
CA THR A 119 5.53 -16.27 1.65
C THR A 119 6.78 -15.61 2.23
N MET A 120 6.65 -14.47 2.90
CA MET A 120 7.76 -13.81 3.58
C MET A 120 8.25 -14.62 4.78
N ALA A 121 7.35 -15.19 5.59
CA ALA A 121 7.74 -16.08 6.69
C ALA A 121 8.46 -17.34 6.18
N ALA A 122 7.98 -17.92 5.08
CA ALA A 122 8.61 -19.07 4.43
C ALA A 122 9.96 -18.71 3.80
N ALA A 123 10.12 -17.51 3.22
CA ALA A 123 11.39 -17.05 2.65
C ALA A 123 12.41 -16.62 3.71
N ALA A 124 11.96 -16.22 4.91
CA ALA A 124 12.83 -15.92 6.05
C ALA A 124 13.36 -17.19 6.73
N LEU A 125 12.61 -18.30 6.68
CA LEU A 125 12.99 -19.59 7.27
C LEU A 125 14.30 -20.23 6.72
N PRO A 126 14.60 -20.24 5.41
CA PRO A 126 15.82 -20.83 4.85
C PRO A 126 17.10 -20.03 5.12
N HIS A 127 16.99 -18.84 5.74
CA HIS A 127 18.12 -17.99 6.12
C HIS A 127 18.42 -18.01 7.64
N LEU A 128 17.76 -18.90 8.41
CA LEU A 128 18.05 -19.21 9.81
C LEU A 128 18.77 -20.56 9.93
#